data_AF-A0A2G5VZ42-F1
#
_entry.id   AF-A0A2G5VZ42-F1
#
_cell.length_a   1.000
_cell.length_b   1.000
_cell.length_c   1.000
_cell.angle_alpha   90.00
_cell.angle_beta   90.00
_cell.angle_gamma   90.00
#
_symmetry.space_group_name_H-M   'P 1'
#
loop_
_entity.id
_entity.type
_entity.pdbx_description
1 polymer ?
#
loop_
_entity_poly.entity_id
_entity_poly.type
_entity_poly.pdbx_seq_one_letter_code
_entity_poly.pdbx_strand_id
1 'polypeptide(L)'
;MDRTKEELRARKKKKFLKVSETLRVCDSCEYRSLVMTGDSSQIKALVETICGGCPNYKRMRSVGDELWHTDTNIEAILEKKQEITTQEIRTLLEEGVTKKKIREALGFHSVIEFREFILTIANK
;
A
#
# COMPACT_ATOMS: atom_id res chain seq x y z
N MET A 1 7.14 19.02 -9.38
CA MET A 1 6.69 19.60 -8.11
C MET A 1 6.59 18.47 -7.10
N ASP A 2 7.58 18.36 -6.23
CA ASP A 2 7.51 17.43 -5.11
C ASP A 2 6.38 17.88 -4.17
N ARG A 3 5.50 16.95 -3.84
CA ARG A 3 4.38 17.19 -2.94
C ARG A 3 4.88 17.20 -1.51
N THR A 4 4.31 18.02 -0.65
CA THR A 4 4.71 18.05 0.75
C THR A 4 4.27 16.76 1.45
N LYS A 5 5.00 16.40 2.52
CA LYS A 5 4.66 15.26 3.38
C LYS A 5 3.23 15.34 3.93
N GLU A 6 2.74 16.55 4.18
CA GLU A 6 1.39 16.81 4.66
C GLU A 6 0.34 16.55 3.58
N GLU A 7 0.61 16.95 2.34
CA GLU A 7 -0.25 16.65 1.18
C GLU A 7 -0.37 15.15 0.91
N LEU A 8 0.74 14.42 1.01
CA LEU A 8 0.76 12.96 0.86
C LEU A 8 -0.08 12.27 1.93
N ARG A 9 0.11 12.66 3.21
CA ARG A 9 -0.69 12.16 4.34
C ARG A 9 -2.17 12.47 4.19
N ALA A 10 -2.51 13.70 3.83
CA ALA A 10 -3.90 14.12 3.61
C ALA A 10 -4.56 13.32 2.47
N ARG A 11 -3.83 13.09 1.38
CA ARG A 11 -4.31 12.28 0.24
C ARG A 11 -4.51 10.82 0.63
N LYS A 12 -3.56 10.21 1.35
CA LYS A 12 -3.67 8.82 1.85
C LYS A 12 -4.87 8.69 2.80
N LYS A 13 -5.02 9.62 3.75
CA LYS A 13 -6.18 9.69 4.65
C LYS A 13 -7.50 9.78 3.87
N LYS A 14 -7.57 10.65 2.86
CA LYS A 14 -8.77 10.79 2.00
C LYS A 14 -9.11 9.49 1.28
N LYS A 15 -8.12 8.75 0.77
CA LYS A 15 -8.33 7.45 0.13
C LYS A 15 -8.83 6.40 1.13
N PHE A 16 -8.22 6.31 2.32
CA PHE A 16 -8.67 5.40 3.37
C PHE A 16 -10.10 5.69 3.84
N LEU A 17 -10.45 6.96 4.02
CA LEU A 17 -11.83 7.36 4.33
C LEU A 17 -12.80 6.91 3.24
N LYS A 18 -12.42 7.08 1.96
CA LYS A 18 -13.23 6.66 0.82
C LYS A 18 -13.44 5.14 0.77
N VAL A 19 -12.40 4.34 1.10
CA VAL A 19 -12.54 2.89 1.25
C VAL A 19 -13.47 2.56 2.41
N SER A 20 -13.31 3.21 3.57
CA SER A 20 -14.15 2.99 4.74
C SER A 20 -15.63 3.31 4.47
N GLU A 21 -15.90 4.41 3.78
CA GLU A 21 -17.25 4.78 3.32
C GLU A 21 -17.84 3.69 2.41
N THR A 22 -17.09 3.23 1.41
CA THR A 22 -17.56 2.17 0.51
C THR A 22 -17.77 0.84 1.24
N LEU A 23 -16.94 0.51 2.23
CA LEU A 23 -17.09 -0.70 3.05
C LEU A 23 -18.37 -0.63 3.86
N ARG A 24 -18.69 0.50 4.50
CA ARG A 24 -19.95 0.66 5.25
C ARG A 24 -21.18 0.38 4.40
N VAL A 25 -21.18 0.82 3.15
CA VAL A 25 -22.28 0.53 2.21
C VAL A 25 -22.34 -0.97 1.88
N CYS A 26 -21.20 -1.62 1.66
CA CYS A 26 -21.13 -3.08 1.48
C CYS A 26 -21.54 -3.83 2.76
N ASP A 27 -21.31 -3.26 3.94
CA ASP A 27 -21.67 -3.84 5.24
C ASP A 27 -23.19 -3.87 5.45
N SER A 28 -23.91 -2.88 4.90
CA SER A 28 -25.37 -2.81 4.91
C SER A 28 -26.05 -3.56 3.76
N CYS A 29 -25.28 -4.19 2.86
CA CYS A 29 -25.82 -4.86 1.68
C CYS A 29 -26.51 -6.18 2.05
N GLU A 30 -27.70 -6.44 1.51
CA GLU A 30 -28.45 -7.69 1.70
C GLU A 30 -27.65 -8.93 1.25
N TYR A 31 -26.77 -8.77 0.26
CA TYR A 31 -25.91 -9.84 -0.25
C TYR A 31 -24.67 -10.09 0.61
N ARG A 32 -24.42 -9.31 1.68
CA ARG A 32 -23.20 -9.45 2.49
C ARG A 32 -23.02 -10.84 3.06
N SER A 33 -24.09 -11.40 3.63
CA SER A 33 -24.07 -12.73 4.25
C SER A 33 -23.76 -13.83 3.24
N LEU A 34 -24.18 -13.68 1.99
CA LEU A 34 -23.89 -14.60 0.88
C LEU A 34 -22.43 -14.54 0.43
N VAL A 35 -21.81 -13.36 0.51
CA VAL A 35 -20.48 -13.10 -0.05
C VAL A 35 -19.37 -13.45 0.95
N MET A 36 -19.66 -13.40 2.26
CA MET A 36 -18.67 -13.62 3.34
C MET A 36 -18.64 -15.06 3.87
N THR A 37 -19.31 -15.99 3.18
CA THR A 37 -19.31 -17.42 3.50
C THR A 37 -18.43 -18.19 2.53
N GLY A 38 -17.46 -18.96 3.05
CA GLY A 38 -16.62 -19.85 2.26
C GLY A 38 -15.14 -19.71 2.55
N ASP A 39 -14.32 -20.47 1.82
CA ASP A 39 -12.87 -20.40 1.92
C ASP A 39 -12.30 -19.25 1.08
N SER A 40 -11.18 -18.67 1.51
CA SER A 40 -10.55 -17.47 0.93
C SER A 40 -10.31 -17.53 -0.58
N SER A 41 -10.07 -18.72 -1.13
CA SER A 41 -9.86 -18.97 -2.56
C SER A 41 -11.15 -18.85 -3.39
N GLN A 42 -12.30 -19.21 -2.82
CA GLN A 42 -13.61 -19.16 -3.47
C GLN A 42 -14.33 -17.83 -3.25
N ILE A 43 -14.07 -17.17 -2.11
CA ILE A 43 -14.65 -15.87 -1.78
C ILE A 43 -14.40 -14.86 -2.91
N LYS A 44 -13.18 -14.77 -3.46
CA LYS A 44 -12.90 -13.79 -4.53
C LYS A 44 -13.80 -13.98 -5.75
N ALA A 45 -13.96 -15.21 -6.23
CA ALA A 45 -14.79 -15.51 -7.39
C ALA A 45 -16.28 -15.23 -7.09
N LEU A 46 -16.74 -15.63 -5.91
CA LEU A 46 -18.12 -15.43 -5.45
C LEU A 46 -18.47 -13.94 -5.30
N VAL A 47 -17.57 -13.16 -4.69
CA VAL A 47 -17.69 -11.70 -4.59
C VAL A 47 -17.78 -11.09 -5.98
N GLU A 48 -16.95 -11.51 -6.94
CA GLU A 48 -16.98 -10.95 -8.29
C GLU A 48 -18.27 -11.32 -9.04
N THR A 49 -18.80 -12.53 -8.85
CA THR A 49 -20.08 -12.94 -9.43
C THR A 49 -21.25 -12.13 -8.89
N ILE A 50 -21.32 -11.94 -7.57
CA ILE A 50 -22.46 -11.27 -6.91
C ILE A 50 -22.34 -9.74 -6.99
N CYS A 51 -21.14 -9.22 -6.74
CA CYS A 51 -20.88 -7.79 -6.57
C CYS A 51 -20.19 -7.16 -7.78
N GLY A 52 -19.72 -7.92 -8.78
CA GLY A 52 -18.97 -7.40 -9.93
C GLY A 52 -19.73 -6.36 -10.75
N GLY A 53 -21.07 -6.36 -10.70
CA GLY A 53 -21.92 -5.30 -11.29
C GLY A 53 -22.13 -4.07 -10.40
N CYS A 54 -21.89 -4.18 -9.09
CA CYS A 54 -22.21 -3.14 -8.11
C CYS A 54 -21.28 -1.92 -8.24
N PRO A 55 -21.81 -0.69 -8.44
CA PRO A 55 -20.99 0.51 -8.55
C PRO A 55 -20.14 0.78 -7.30
N ASN A 56 -20.68 0.47 -6.11
CA ASN A 56 -19.98 0.66 -4.85
C ASN A 56 -18.81 -0.33 -4.71
N TYR A 57 -19.02 -1.61 -5.07
CA TYR A 57 -17.96 -2.61 -5.08
C TYR A 57 -16.85 -2.25 -6.08
N LYS A 58 -17.21 -1.85 -7.31
CA LYS A 58 -16.22 -1.38 -8.30
C LYS A 58 -15.40 -0.20 -7.79
N ARG A 59 -16.06 0.79 -7.16
CA ARG A 59 -15.39 1.95 -6.56
C ARG A 59 -14.46 1.55 -5.41
N MET A 60 -14.91 0.65 -4.53
CA MET A 60 -14.11 0.13 -3.43
C MET A 60 -12.86 -0.59 -3.95
N ARG A 61 -13.02 -1.49 -4.92
CA ARG A 61 -11.92 -2.20 -5.58
C ARG A 61 -10.94 -1.23 -6.24
N SER A 62 -11.42 -0.27 -7.01
CA SER A 62 -10.57 0.74 -7.67
C SER A 62 -9.77 1.58 -6.68
N VAL A 63 -10.38 2.07 -5.58
CA VAL A 63 -9.65 2.85 -4.57
C VAL A 63 -8.67 1.96 -3.78
N GLY A 64 -9.04 0.71 -3.51
CA GLY A 64 -8.18 -0.28 -2.88
C GLY A 64 -6.97 -0.64 -3.74
N ASP A 65 -7.17 -0.92 -5.02
CA ASP A 65 -6.12 -1.20 -6.00
C ASP A 65 -5.22 0.04 -6.15
N GLU A 66 -5.80 1.24 -6.20
CA GLU A 66 -5.00 2.48 -6.16
C GLU A 66 -4.16 2.58 -4.88
N LEU A 67 -4.67 2.23 -3.71
CA LEU A 67 -3.91 2.24 -2.46
C LEU A 67 -2.82 1.17 -2.44
N TRP A 68 -3.09 0.02 -3.04
CA TRP A 68 -2.17 -1.10 -3.14
C TRP A 68 -1.03 -0.83 -4.14
N HIS A 69 -1.35 -0.18 -5.26
CA HIS A 69 -0.45 0.07 -6.38
C HIS A 69 0.12 1.49 -6.47
N THR A 70 -0.34 2.45 -5.66
CA THR A 70 0.44 3.69 -5.51
C THR A 70 1.73 3.34 -4.76
N ASP A 71 2.88 3.73 -5.31
CA ASP A 71 4.29 3.54 -4.86
C ASP A 71 4.62 4.06 -3.44
N THR A 72 3.72 3.81 -2.49
CA THR A 72 3.77 4.25 -1.09
C THR A 72 3.37 3.11 -0.14
N ASN A 73 3.15 1.91 -0.69
CA ASN A 73 3.07 0.70 0.11
C ASN A 73 4.49 0.33 0.53
N ILE A 74 4.83 0.69 1.76
CA ILE A 74 6.14 0.47 2.38
C ILE A 74 6.53 -1.00 2.26
N GLU A 75 5.59 -1.91 2.51
CA GLU A 75 5.79 -3.35 2.46
C GLU A 75 6.12 -3.80 1.02
N ALA A 76 5.38 -3.32 0.03
CA ALA A 76 5.63 -3.66 -1.38
C ALA A 76 7.00 -3.14 -1.88
N ILE A 77 7.42 -1.96 -1.42
CA ILE A 77 8.77 -1.45 -1.71
C ILE A 77 9.82 -2.34 -1.02
N LEU A 78 9.65 -2.65 0.27
CA LEU A 78 10.60 -3.48 1.01
C LEU A 78 10.72 -4.91 0.43
N GLU A 79 9.65 -5.45 -0.15
CA GLU A 79 9.65 -6.75 -0.83
C GLU A 79 10.53 -6.80 -2.08
N LYS A 80 10.82 -5.66 -2.72
CA LYS A 80 11.76 -5.58 -3.86
C LYS A 80 13.21 -5.85 -3.46
N LYS A 81 13.53 -5.82 -2.16
CA LYS A 81 14.86 -6.14 -1.62
C LYS A 81 16.00 -5.37 -2.31
N GLN A 82 16.81 -6.04 -3.12
CA GLN A 82 17.97 -5.45 -3.82
C GLN A 82 17.57 -4.63 -5.05
N GLU A 83 16.32 -4.75 -5.50
CA GLU A 83 15.77 -3.98 -6.63
C GLU A 83 15.17 -2.64 -6.21
N ILE A 84 15.24 -2.29 -4.91
CA ILE A 84 14.75 -1.00 -4.42
C ILE A 84 15.59 0.12 -5.04
N THR A 85 14.92 1.03 -5.74
CA THR A 85 15.55 2.18 -6.37
C THR A 85 15.90 3.27 -5.35
N THR A 86 16.83 4.15 -5.71
CA THR A 86 17.20 5.32 -4.90
C THR A 86 16.00 6.20 -4.52
N GLN A 87 15.06 6.39 -5.45
CA GLN A 87 13.86 7.17 -5.21
C GLN A 87 12.95 6.51 -4.18
N GLU A 88 12.80 5.18 -4.25
CA GLU A 88 12.01 4.42 -3.29
C GLU A 88 12.65 4.40 -1.89
N ILE A 89 13.98 4.37 -1.79
CA ILE A 89 14.69 4.53 -0.51
C ILE A 89 14.37 5.89 0.11
N ARG A 90 14.34 6.96 -0.69
CA ARG A 90 13.92 8.30 -0.22
C ARG A 90 12.48 8.28 0.27
N THR A 91 11.56 7.71 -0.51
CA THR A 91 10.16 7.54 -0.11
C THR A 91 10.03 6.79 1.22
N LEU A 92 10.75 5.68 1.41
CA LEU A 92 10.75 4.91 2.66
C LEU A 92 11.22 5.76 3.86
N LEU A 93 12.29 6.52 3.69
CA LEU A 93 12.81 7.42 4.73
C LEU A 93 11.84 8.55 5.06
N GLU A 94 11.21 9.16 4.05
CA GLU A 94 10.22 10.22 4.21
C GLU A 94 8.95 9.74 4.93
N GLU A 95 8.51 8.53 4.61
CA GLU A 95 7.39 7.84 5.26
C GLU A 95 7.73 7.38 6.69
N GLY A 96 8.99 7.49 7.12
CA GLY A 96 9.42 7.20 8.49
C GLY A 96 9.78 5.73 8.73
N VAL A 97 10.06 4.97 7.68
CA VAL A 97 10.55 3.60 7.80
C VAL A 97 11.92 3.62 8.46
N THR A 98 12.08 2.79 9.50
CA THR A 98 13.34 2.74 10.24
C THR A 98 14.49 2.31 9.33
N LYS A 99 15.66 2.95 9.50
CA LYS A 99 16.91 2.57 8.83
C LYS A 99 17.24 1.08 8.98
N LYS A 100 16.87 0.46 10.11
CA LYS A 100 17.03 -0.99 10.34
C LYS A 100 16.23 -1.82 9.33
N LYS A 101 14.94 -1.53 9.12
CA LYS A 101 14.09 -2.25 8.16
C LYS A 101 14.60 -2.09 6.72
N ILE A 102 15.01 -0.89 6.33
CA ILE A 102 15.54 -0.63 4.98
C ILE A 102 16.84 -1.42 4.76
N ARG A 103 17.74 -1.40 5.76
CA ARG A 103 18.99 -2.16 5.76
C ARG A 103 18.75 -3.67 5.62
N GLU A 104 17.80 -4.21 6.38
CA GLU A 104 17.42 -5.63 6.33
C GLU A 104 16.83 -6.01 4.97
N ALA A 105 15.95 -5.18 4.39
CA ALA A 105 15.39 -5.41 3.07
C ALA A 105 16.45 -5.43 1.96
N LEU A 106 17.42 -4.51 2.03
CA LEU A 106 18.54 -4.44 1.09
C LEU A 106 19.59 -5.55 1.30
N GLY A 107 19.50 -6.34 2.38
CA GLY A 107 20.44 -7.42 2.67
C GLY A 107 21.77 -6.97 3.28
N PHE A 108 21.88 -5.75 3.81
CA PHE A 108 23.11 -5.27 4.45
C PHE A 108 23.26 -5.86 5.86
N HIS A 109 24.34 -6.62 6.07
CA HIS A 109 24.67 -7.15 7.39
C HIS A 109 25.42 -6.13 8.26
N SER A 110 26.21 -5.24 7.63
CA SER A 110 26.96 -4.17 8.32
C SER A 110 26.16 -2.87 8.40
N VAL A 111 26.17 -2.25 9.59
CA VAL A 111 25.59 -0.92 9.80
C VAL A 111 26.45 0.17 9.13
N ILE A 112 27.77 -0.05 9.05
CA ILE A 112 28.72 0.92 8.48
C ILE A 112 28.53 1.02 6.97
N GLU A 113 28.52 -0.12 6.27
CA GLU A 113 28.31 -0.20 4.81
C GLU A 113 26.97 0.42 4.41
N PHE A 114 25.91 0.13 5.18
CA PHE A 114 24.60 0.74 4.94
C PHE A 114 24.62 2.26 5.12
N ARG A 115 25.37 2.78 6.11
CA ARG A 115 25.48 4.23 6.33
C ARG A 115 26.19 4.91 5.17
N GLU A 116 27.26 4.33 4.65
CA GLU A 116 27.98 4.84 3.48
C GLU A 116 27.12 4.83 2.21
N PHE A 117 26.35 3.76 2.02
CA PHE A 117 25.36 3.65 0.94
C PHE A 117 24.28 4.73 1.02
N ILE A 118 23.71 4.99 2.20
CA ILE A 118 22.72 6.06 2.37
C ILE A 118 23.34 7.45 2.14
N LEU A 119 24.58 7.68 2.56
CA LEU A 119 25.28 8.95 2.33
C LEU A 119 25.56 9.19 0.83
N THR A 120 25.89 8.15 0.08
CA THR A 120 26.07 8.26 -1.38
C THR A 120 24.76 8.56 -2.11
N ILE A 121 23.63 8.10 -1.57
CA ILE A 121 22.28 8.42 -2.07
C ILE A 121 21.84 9.84 -1.70
N ALA A 122 22.18 10.31 -0.50
CA ALA A 122 21.78 11.63 0.01
C ALA A 122 22.54 12.78 -0.67
N ASN A 123 23.76 12.53 -1.16
CA ASN A 123 24.62 13.53 -1.81
C ASN A 123 24.51 13.56 -3.36
N LYS A 124 23.59 12.79 -3.95
CA LYS A 124 23.26 12.78 -5.38
C LYS A 124 21.91 13.46 -5.63
#